data_AF-W1YI21-F1
#
_entry.id   AF-W1YI21-F1
#
_cell.length_a   1.000
_cell.length_b   1.000
_cell.length_c   1.000
_cell.angle_alpha   90.00
_cell.angle_beta   90.00
_cell.angle_gamma   90.00
#
_symmetry.space_group_name_H-M   'P 1'
#
loop_
_entity.id
_entity.type
_entity.pdbx_description
1 polymer ?
#
loop_
_entity_poly.entity_id
_entity_poly.type
_entity_poly.pdbx_seq_one_letter_code
_entity_poly.pdbx_strand_id
1 'polypeptide(L)' 'EKWGKMVTLIGKQQIPVSAAKAGDIVVIPKLANAKTGDTLTAPDFKVTYDAIRFPQPLYTVALEPVKKGEEEKL' A
#
# COMPACT_ATOMS: atom_id res chain seq x y z
N GLU A 1 12.89 6.58 0.80
CA GLU A 1 12.75 5.16 0.42
C GLU A 1 13.61 4.85 -0.80
N LYS A 2 14.16 3.64 -0.90
CA LYS A 2 14.79 3.16 -2.14
C LYS A 2 13.86 2.13 -2.78
N TRP A 3 13.50 2.32 -4.04
CA TRP A 3 12.69 1.34 -4.76
C TRP A 3 13.53 0.58 -5.80
N GLY A 4 13.17 -0.69 -6.03
CA GLY A 4 13.83 -1.55 -7.00
C GLY A 4 13.04 -1.64 -8.30
N LYS A 5 12.05 -2.55 -8.34
CA LYS A 5 11.22 -2.81 -9.51
C LYS A 5 9.96 -1.94 -9.48
N MET A 6 9.52 -1.42 -10.63
CA MET A 6 8.23 -0.76 -10.80
C MET A 6 7.44 -1.48 -11.89
N VAL A 7 6.14 -1.68 -11.68
CA VAL A 7 5.25 -2.33 -12.64
C VAL A 7 3.94 -1.58 -12.76
N THR A 8 3.32 -1.64 -13.93
CA THR A 8 1.89 -1.37 -14.11
C THR A 8 1.14 -2.69 -14.13
N LEU A 9 -0.06 -2.71 -13.54
CA LEU A 9 -0.92 -3.89 -13.57
C LEU A 9 -2.07 -3.69 -14.57
N ILE A 10 -2.26 -4.66 -15.46
CA ILE A 10 -3.43 -4.77 -16.33
C ILE A 10 -4.10 -6.12 -16.03
N GLY A 11 -5.15 -6.09 -15.21
CA GLY A 11 -5.75 -7.30 -14.66
C GLY A 11 -4.73 -8.12 -13.87
N LYS A 12 -4.47 -9.36 -14.30
CA LYS A 12 -3.46 -10.25 -13.69
C LYS A 12 -2.06 -10.08 -14.29
N GLN A 13 -1.92 -9.33 -15.37
CA GLN A 13 -0.65 -9.14 -16.05
C GLN A 13 0.17 -8.03 -15.37
N GLN A 14 1.42 -8.34 -15.04
CA GLN A 14 2.38 -7.36 -14.55
C GLN A 14 3.31 -6.92 -15.68
N ILE A 15 3.30 -5.63 -16.01
CA ILE A 15 4.13 -5.07 -17.06
C ILE A 15 5.22 -4.22 -16.39
N PRO A 16 6.50 -4.61 -16.47
CA PRO A 16 7.60 -3.81 -15.95
C PRO A 16 7.67 -2.45 -16.63
N VAL A 17 7.88 -1.41 -15.84
CA VAL A 17 8.07 -0.04 -16.33
C VAL A 17 9.33 0.55 -15.70
N SER A 18 10.10 1.30 -16.49
CA SER A 18 11.32 1.95 -16.03
C SER A 18 11.07 3.36 -15.47
N ALA A 19 9.98 3.99 -15.87
CA ALA A 19 9.58 5.33 -15.45
C ALA A 19 8.06 5.44 -15.42
N ALA A 20 7.56 6.40 -14.64
CA ALA A 20 6.15 6.77 -14.54
C ALA A 20 6.05 8.30 -14.60
N LYS A 21 4.98 8.81 -15.20
CA LYS A 21 4.69 10.24 -15.31
C LYS A 21 3.46 10.60 -14.47
N ALA A 22 3.20 11.90 -14.33
CA ALA A 22 2.01 12.38 -13.65
C ALA A 22 0.74 11.81 -14.31
N GLY A 23 -0.13 11.21 -13.50
CA GLY A 23 -1.35 10.53 -13.95
C GLY A 23 -1.23 9.00 -14.08
N ASP A 24 -0.01 8.45 -14.10
CA ASP A 24 0.19 7.00 -14.15
C ASP A 24 -0.11 6.34 -12.81
N ILE A 25 -0.67 5.12 -12.85
CA ILE A 25 -0.87 4.27 -11.68
C ILE A 25 0.13 3.13 -11.75
N VAL A 26 1.02 3.06 -10.76
CA VAL A 26 2.08 2.06 -10.70
C VAL A 26 2.11 1.34 -9.36
N VAL A 27 2.75 0.17 -9.37
CA VAL A 27 2.99 -0.65 -8.20
C VAL A 27 4.49 -0.75 -7.96
N ILE A 28 4.90 -0.39 -6.74
CA ILE A 28 6.26 -0.51 -6.26
C ILE A 28 6.25 -1.48 -5.06
N PRO A 29 6.71 -2.73 -5.23
CA PRO A 29 6.73 -3.71 -4.16
C PRO A 29 7.86 -3.44 -3.17
N LYS A 30 7.72 -3.97 -1.95
CA LYS A 30 8.75 -3.98 -0.89
C LYS A 30 9.18 -2.59 -0.39
N LEU A 31 8.25 -1.65 -0.26
CA LEU A 31 8.48 -0.43 0.50
C LEU A 31 8.25 -0.72 1.98
N ALA A 32 9.32 -0.67 2.78
CA ALA A 32 9.30 -1.12 4.17
C ALA A 32 8.50 -0.17 5.08
N ASN A 33 8.56 1.13 4.82
CA ASN A 33 7.95 2.14 5.70
C ASN A 33 6.71 2.80 5.10
N ALA A 34 6.34 2.48 3.85
CA ALA A 34 5.21 3.10 3.19
C ALA A 34 3.89 2.40 3.55
N LYS A 35 2.88 3.19 3.88
CA LYS A 35 1.52 2.76 4.21
C LYS A 35 0.50 3.39 3.26
N THR A 36 -0.71 2.85 3.28
CA THR A 36 -1.83 3.42 2.53
C THR A 36 -2.09 4.86 2.97
N GLY A 37 -2.10 5.79 2.01
CA GLY A 37 -2.31 7.22 2.25
C GLY A 37 -1.03 8.05 2.35
N ASP A 38 0.15 7.42 2.37
CA ASP A 38 1.42 8.16 2.40
C ASP A 38 1.69 8.90 1.08
N THR A 39 2.35 10.06 1.18
CA THR A 39 2.82 10.83 0.02
C THR A 39 4.32 10.58 -0.21
N LEU A 40 4.68 10.04 -1.38
CA LEU A 40 6.08 9.90 -1.81
C LEU A 40 6.51 11.12 -2.61
N THR A 41 7.68 11.68 -2.27
CA THR A 41 8.19 12.92 -2.87
C THR A 41 9.66 12.80 -3.26
N ALA A 42 10.11 13.75 -4.09
CA ALA A 42 11.53 13.95 -4.32
C ALA A 42 12.20 14.52 -3.04
N PRO A 43 13.46 14.20 -2.76
CA PRO A 43 14.13 14.62 -1.53
C PRO A 43 14.18 16.14 -1.30
N ASP A 44 14.18 16.91 -2.39
CA ASP A 44 14.26 18.37 -2.47
C ASP A 44 12.91 19.07 -2.49
N PHE A 45 11.81 18.34 -2.73
CA PHE A 45 10.46 18.89 -2.78
C PHE A 45 9.53 18.15 -1.82
N LYS A 46 9.61 18.50 -0.54
CA LYS A 46 8.78 17.89 0.50
C LYS A 46 7.40 18.52 0.53
N VAL A 47 6.41 17.73 0.15
CA VAL A 47 4.99 18.04 0.26
C VAL A 47 4.25 16.85 0.85
N THR A 48 3.16 17.10 1.57
CA THR A 48 2.28 16.06 2.09
C THR A 48 0.88 16.39 1.65
N TYR A 49 0.20 15.43 1.02
CA TYR A 49 -1.21 15.55 0.68
C TYR A 49 -2.08 15.05 1.83
N ASP A 50 -3.31 15.54 1.87
CA ASP A 50 -4.31 15.02 2.79
C ASP A 50 -4.60 13.55 2.51
N ALA A 51 -4.66 12.75 3.58
CA ALA A 51 -4.99 11.35 3.47
C ALA A 51 -6.44 11.16 2.97
N ILE A 52 -6.66 10.08 2.22
CA ILE A 52 -8.01 9.69 1.81
C ILE A 52 -8.83 9.37 3.06
N ARG A 53 -10.04 9.94 3.15
CA ARG A 53 -10.99 9.61 4.21
C ARG A 53 -11.60 8.25 3.94
N PHE A 54 -11.22 7.25 4.73
CA PHE A 54 -11.85 5.94 4.70
C PHE A 54 -13.17 5.98 5.50
N PRO A 55 -14.25 5.35 5.02
CA PRO A 55 -15.49 5.25 5.77
C PRO A 55 -15.31 4.37 7.00
N GLN A 56 -16.11 4.61 8.04
CA GLN A 56 -16.17 3.68 9.16
C GLN A 56 -16.83 2.36 8.71
N PRO A 57 -16.23 1.19 9.03
CA PRO A 57 -16.85 -0.09 8.76
C PRO A 57 -18.20 -0.20 9.48
N LEU A 58 -19.24 -0.60 8.75
CA LEU A 58 -20.59 -0.75 9.31
C LEU A 58 -20.83 -2.11 9.98
N TYR A 59 -19.98 -3.10 9.68
CA TYR A 59 -20.10 -4.46 10.15
C TYR A 59 -18.87 -4.84 10.96
N THR A 60 -19.11 -5.40 12.14
CA THR A 60 -18.08 -5.96 13.00
C THR A 60 -18.31 -7.45 13.16
N VAL A 61 -17.23 -8.22 13.21
CA VAL A 61 -17.26 -9.67 13.40
C VAL A 61 -16.37 -10.03 14.59
N ALA A 62 -16.84 -10.92 15.44
CA ALA A 62 -16.04 -11.50 16.51
C ALA A 62 -15.18 -12.63 15.94
N LEU A 63 -13.90 -12.66 16.31
CA LEU A 63 -12.97 -13.72 15.95
C LEU A 63 -12.65 -14.52 17.22
N GLU A 64 -12.75 -15.85 17.14
CA GLU A 64 -12.39 -16.76 18.22
C GLU A 64 -11.33 -17.75 17.74
N PRO A 65 -10.31 -18.07 18.57
CA PRO A 65 -9.30 -19.05 18.22
C PRO A 65 -9.93 -20.43 18.12
N VAL A 66 -9.71 -21.11 17.01
CA VAL A 66 -10.22 -22.48 16.80
C VAL A 66 -9.58 -23.46 17.79
N LYS A 67 -8.33 -23.21 18.21
CA LYS A 67 -7.58 -24.07 19.13
C LYS A 67 -7.05 -23.28 20.32
N LYS A 68 -7.08 -23.93 21.49
CA LYS A 68 -6.51 -23.41 22.73
C LYS A 68 -4.99 -23.21 22.56
N GLY A 69 -4.49 -22.02 22.87
CA GLY A 69 -3.07 -21.64 22.69
C GLY A 69 -2.73 -20.94 21.37
N GLU A 70 -3.69 -20.70 20.47
CA GLU A 70 -3.50 -19.87 19.27
C GLU A 70 -3.93 -18.40 19.48
N GLU A 71 -4.20 -18.02 20.72
CA GLU A 71 -4.64 -16.67 21.13
C GLU A 71 -3.63 -15.58 20.75
N GLU A 72 -2.33 -15.89 20.76
CA GLU A 72 -1.26 -14.93 20.41
C GLU A 72 -1.17 -14.62 18.90
N LYS A 73 -1.80 -15.44 18.05
CA LYS A 73 -1.83 -15.23 16.59
C LYS A 73 -3.05 -14.45 16.11
N LEU A 74 -4.04 -14.28 16.99
CA LEU A 74 -5.22 -13.44 16.77
C LEU A 74 -4.84 -11.97 16.96
#